data_AF-X0REU4-F1
#
_entry.id   AF-X0REU4-F1
#
_cell.length_a   1.000
_cell.length_b   1.000
_cell.length_c   1.000
_cell.angle_alpha   90.00
_cell.angle_beta   90.00
_cell.angle_gamma   90.00
#
_symmetry.space_group_name_H-M   'P 1'
#
loop_
_entity.id
_entity.type
_entity.pdbx_description
1 polymer ?
#
loop_
_entity_poly.entity_id
_entity_poly.type
_entity_poly.pdbx_seq_one_letter_code
_entity_poly.pdbx_strand_id
1 'polypeptide(L)'
;VEALGKDWIDIFGEGPGPELADDSKTLQNRMLFDKEIRSIAIGRDAAGLKPLSEQAMFDKALDSAFPEKSKKLGGKKVSEKLKERSKQNLQKPSGKTSAELTGHEKAVKANTDFDRKLEEEESKDTVG
;
A
#
# COMPACT_ATOMS: atom_id res chain seq x y z
N VAL A 1 -8.67 21.37 -10.20
CA VAL A 1 -7.60 20.57 -10.87
C VAL A 1 -6.31 20.55 -10.04
N GLU A 2 -5.87 21.66 -9.45
CA GLU A 2 -4.63 21.72 -8.64
C GLU A 2 -4.60 20.74 -7.45
N ALA A 3 -5.76 20.43 -6.87
CA ALA A 3 -5.90 19.46 -5.79
C ALA A 3 -5.73 17.98 -6.21
N LEU A 4 -5.63 17.67 -7.51
CA LEU A 4 -5.55 16.29 -8.01
C LEU A 4 -4.16 15.65 -7.82
N GLY A 5 -3.13 16.46 -7.53
CA GLY A 5 -1.78 16.00 -7.23
C GLY A 5 -0.90 15.73 -8.47
N LYS A 6 0.36 15.36 -8.22
CA LYS A 6 1.41 15.28 -9.25
C LYS A 6 1.15 14.23 -10.33
N ASP A 7 0.34 13.21 -10.02
CA ASP A 7 0.05 12.10 -10.93
C ASP A 7 -0.72 12.51 -12.19
N TRP A 8 -1.34 13.69 -12.19
CA TRP A 8 -2.19 14.19 -13.26
C TRP A 8 -1.59 15.38 -14.02
N ILE A 9 -0.37 15.79 -13.68
CA ILE A 9 0.33 16.91 -14.31
C ILE A 9 0.52 16.69 -15.81
N ASP A 10 0.75 15.45 -16.23
CA ASP A 10 0.89 15.09 -17.65
C ASP A 10 -0.40 15.29 -18.46
N ILE A 11 -1.57 15.25 -17.80
CA ILE A 11 -2.86 15.47 -18.45
C ILE A 11 -3.31 16.92 -18.34
N PHE A 12 -3.13 17.57 -17.19
CA PHE A 12 -3.67 18.89 -16.93
C PHE A 12 -2.65 20.03 -16.96
N GLY A 13 -1.36 19.73 -17.09
CA GLY A 13 -0.27 20.71 -17.00
C GLY A 13 -0.07 21.23 -15.58
N GLU A 14 1.07 21.90 -15.36
CA GLU A 14 1.36 22.63 -14.13
C GLU A 14 0.85 24.08 -14.23
N GLY A 15 0.49 24.67 -13.10
CA GLY A 15 0.06 26.07 -13.00
C GLY A 15 -1.45 26.32 -13.10
N PRO A 16 -1.87 27.57 -12.83
CA PRO A 16 -3.26 28.01 -12.87
C PRO A 16 -3.78 28.08 -14.31
N GLY A 17 -5.09 27.89 -14.49
CA GLY A 17 -5.75 27.81 -15.81
C GLY A 17 -5.44 28.95 -16.79
N PRO A 18 -5.38 30.22 -16.36
CA PRO A 18 -5.07 31.36 -17.25
C PRO A 18 -3.62 31.41 -17.75
N GLU A 19 -2.72 30.63 -17.15
CA GLU A 19 -1.30 30.55 -17.56
C GLU A 19 -1.05 29.43 -18.58
N LEU A 20 -2.06 28.60 -18.85
CA LEU A 20 -2.00 27.60 -19.90
C LEU A 20 -2.28 28.26 -21.25
N ALA A 21 -1.56 27.86 -22.29
CA ALA A 21 -1.85 28.34 -23.64
C ALA A 21 -3.28 27.96 -24.03
N ASP A 22 -4.03 28.92 -24.62
CA ASP A 22 -5.46 28.79 -24.91
C ASP A 22 -5.81 27.60 -25.83
N ASP A 23 -4.87 27.17 -26.68
CA ASP A 23 -5.03 26.01 -27.57
C ASP A 23 -4.27 24.76 -27.08
N SER A 24 -3.86 24.75 -25.81
CA SER A 24 -3.17 23.59 -25.25
C SER A 24 -4.15 22.45 -24.98
N LYS A 25 -3.69 21.23 -25.27
CA LYS A 25 -4.41 19.99 -24.91
C LYS A 25 -4.67 19.91 -23.40
N THR A 26 -3.80 20.48 -22.58
CA THR A 26 -3.97 20.56 -21.12
C THR A 26 -5.16 21.42 -20.72
N LEU A 27 -5.35 22.59 -21.33
CA LEU A 27 -6.53 23.43 -21.08
C LEU A 27 -7.82 22.73 -21.54
N GLN A 28 -7.81 22.11 -22.72
CA GLN A 28 -8.94 21.32 -23.22
C GLN A 28 -9.31 20.17 -22.27
N ASN A 29 -8.30 19.47 -21.72
CA ASN A 29 -8.51 18.42 -20.72
C ASN A 29 -9.12 18.97 -19.42
N ARG A 30 -8.71 20.17 -18.97
CA ARG A 30 -9.31 20.83 -17.80
C ARG A 30 -10.78 21.19 -18.06
N MET A 31 -11.10 21.74 -19.23
CA MET A 31 -12.48 22.03 -19.62
C MET A 31 -13.34 20.78 -19.70
N LEU A 32 -12.80 19.68 -20.25
CA LEU A 32 -13.48 18.38 -20.29
C LEU A 32 -13.78 17.88 -18.88
N PHE A 33 -12.79 17.93 -17.99
CA PHE A 33 -12.97 17.53 -16.58
C PHE A 33 -14.05 18.35 -15.86
N ASP A 34 -14.04 19.68 -16.01
CA ASP A 34 -15.05 20.55 -15.41
C ASP A 34 -16.46 20.28 -15.98
N LYS A 35 -16.55 19.96 -17.28
CA LYS A 35 -17.79 19.57 -17.92
C LYS A 35 -18.33 18.26 -17.33
N GLU A 36 -17.47 17.27 -17.10
CA GLU A 36 -17.87 15.99 -16.49
C GLU A 36 -18.35 16.19 -15.04
N ILE A 37 -17.68 17.01 -14.23
CA ILE A 37 -18.14 17.34 -12.87
C ILE A 37 -19.56 17.93 -12.91
N ARG A 38 -19.80 18.91 -13.78
CA ARG A 38 -21.12 19.54 -13.93
C ARG A 38 -22.16 18.52 -14.40
N SER A 39 -21.81 17.66 -15.36
CA SER A 39 -22.71 16.62 -15.86
C SER A 39 -23.11 15.63 -14.77
N ILE A 40 -22.16 15.21 -13.92
CA ILE A 40 -22.43 14.35 -12.77
C ILE A 40 -23.34 15.06 -11.76
N ALA A 41 -23.06 16.33 -11.43
CA ALA A 41 -23.86 17.09 -10.50
C ALA A 41 -25.32 17.24 -10.99
N ILE A 42 -25.50 17.65 -12.25
CA ILE A 42 -26.80 17.81 -12.90
C ILE A 42 -27.54 16.47 -12.96
N GLY A 43 -26.86 15.39 -13.37
CA GLY A 43 -27.48 14.07 -13.47
C GLY A 43 -27.96 13.52 -12.13
N ARG A 44 -27.24 13.81 -11.04
CA ARG A 44 -27.65 13.42 -9.69
C ARG A 44 -28.81 14.25 -9.18
N ASP A 45 -28.79 15.56 -9.41
CA ASP A 45 -29.87 16.47 -9.05
C ASP A 45 -31.18 16.09 -9.77
N ALA A 46 -31.10 15.86 -11.08
CA ALA A 46 -32.23 15.38 -11.88
C ALA A 46 -32.78 14.02 -11.41
N ALA A 47 -31.93 13.18 -10.82
CA ALA A 47 -32.32 11.89 -10.24
C ALA A 47 -32.78 11.99 -8.76
N GLY A 48 -32.82 13.19 -8.18
CA GLY A 48 -33.16 13.39 -6.76
C GLY A 48 -32.15 12.76 -5.78
N LEU A 49 -30.92 12.52 -6.24
CA LEU A 49 -29.87 11.91 -5.43
C LEU A 49 -29.08 12.98 -4.68
N LYS A 50 -28.66 12.66 -3.45
CA LYS A 50 -27.82 13.57 -2.66
C LYS A 50 -26.52 13.94 -3.40
N PRO A 51 -26.01 15.17 -3.26
CA PRO A 51 -24.70 15.54 -3.78
C PRO A 51 -23.61 14.61 -3.24
N LEU A 52 -22.62 14.31 -4.08
CA LEU A 52 -21.44 13.58 -3.63
C LEU A 52 -20.51 14.53 -2.86
N SER A 53 -19.59 13.97 -2.08
CA SER A 53 -18.46 14.77 -1.60
C SER A 53 -17.62 15.25 -2.79
N GLU A 54 -16.94 16.38 -2.62
CA GLU A 54 -16.08 16.97 -3.64
C GLU A 54 -15.07 15.94 -4.20
N GLN A 55 -14.39 15.22 -3.30
CA GLN A 55 -13.46 14.16 -3.67
C GLN A 55 -14.12 13.07 -4.53
N ALA A 56 -15.33 12.63 -4.17
CA ALA A 56 -16.04 11.58 -4.90
C ALA A 56 -16.57 12.07 -6.26
N MET A 57 -16.88 13.36 -6.40
CA MET A 57 -17.17 13.96 -7.72
C MET A 57 -15.93 13.97 -8.59
N PHE A 58 -14.78 14.36 -8.04
CA PHE A 58 -13.52 14.40 -8.78
C PHE A 58 -13.09 13.00 -9.22
N ASP A 59 -13.13 12.02 -8.33
CA ASP A 59 -12.78 10.63 -8.67
C ASP A 59 -13.68 10.11 -9.80
N LYS A 60 -15.00 10.35 -9.73
CA LYS A 60 -15.93 9.94 -10.80
C LYS A 60 -15.70 10.69 -12.12
N ALA A 61 -15.43 11.99 -12.07
CA ALA A 61 -15.15 12.77 -13.26
C ALA A 61 -13.83 12.35 -13.93
N LEU A 62 -12.81 12.01 -13.14
CA LEU A 62 -11.55 11.45 -13.64
C LEU A 62 -11.75 10.07 -14.27
N ASP A 63 -12.53 9.20 -13.64
CA ASP A 63 -12.85 7.88 -14.18
C ASP A 63 -13.65 7.95 -15.49
N SER A 64 -14.51 8.98 -15.63
CA SER A 64 -15.30 9.24 -16.85
C SER A 64 -14.43 9.80 -17.97
N ALA A 65 -13.70 10.90 -17.70
CA ALA A 65 -12.93 11.61 -18.72
C ALA A 65 -11.60 10.93 -19.10
N PHE A 66 -10.97 10.22 -18.15
CA PHE A 66 -9.61 9.67 -18.30
C PHE A 66 -9.51 8.22 -17.79
N PRO A 67 -10.35 7.28 -18.29
CA PRO A 67 -10.48 5.94 -17.73
C PRO A 67 -9.17 5.15 -17.71
N GLU A 68 -8.32 5.28 -18.73
CA GLU A 68 -7.05 4.56 -18.79
C GLU A 68 -6.06 5.02 -17.71
N LYS A 69 -5.95 6.34 -17.52
CA LYS A 69 -5.07 6.94 -16.51
C LYS A 69 -5.59 6.64 -15.11
N SER A 70 -6.89 6.80 -14.89
CA SER A 70 -7.57 6.42 -13.65
C SER A 70 -7.32 4.95 -13.29
N LYS A 71 -7.46 4.03 -14.25
CA LYS A 71 -7.22 2.59 -14.02
C LYS A 71 -5.75 2.33 -13.64
N LYS A 72 -4.80 2.98 -14.31
CA LYS A 72 -3.37 2.87 -14.01
C LYS A 72 -3.03 3.38 -12.61
N LEU A 73 -3.60 4.53 -12.21
CA LEU A 73 -3.38 5.11 -10.88
C LEU A 73 -4.12 4.34 -9.78
N GLY A 74 -5.34 3.88 -10.04
CA GLY A 74 -6.08 2.99 -9.14
C GLY A 74 -5.32 1.69 -8.89
N GLY A 75 -4.76 1.07 -9.93
CA GLY A 75 -3.88 -0.09 -9.81
C GLY A 75 -2.65 0.17 -8.93
N LYS A 76 -2.02 1.35 -9.07
CA LYS A 76 -0.92 1.79 -8.19
C LYS A 76 -1.37 1.96 -6.74
N LYS A 77 -2.46 2.69 -6.48
CA LYS A 77 -3.00 2.91 -5.13
C LYS A 77 -3.40 1.60 -4.43
N VAL A 78 -3.97 0.65 -5.16
CA VAL A 78 -4.30 -0.69 -4.63
C VAL A 78 -3.02 -1.47 -4.30
N SER A 79 -2.01 -1.42 -5.18
CA SER A 79 -0.71 -2.07 -4.95
C SER A 79 0.04 -1.47 -3.76
N GLU A 80 -0.03 -0.16 -3.55
CA GLU A 80 0.56 0.53 -2.39
C GLU A 80 -0.16 0.18 -1.09
N LYS A 81 -1.50 0.21 -1.07
CA LYS A 81 -2.27 -0.23 0.10
C LYS A 81 -2.04 -1.71 0.42
N LEU A 82 -1.88 -2.56 -0.59
CA LEU A 82 -1.50 -3.97 -0.40
C LEU A 82 -0.09 -4.10 0.19
N LYS A 83 0.88 -3.30 -0.25
CA LYS A 83 2.23 -3.25 0.33
C LYS A 83 2.22 -2.72 1.78
N GLU A 84 1.38 -1.75 2.10
CA GLU A 84 1.23 -1.26 3.48
C GLU A 84 0.56 -2.31 4.37
N ARG A 85 -0.50 -2.97 3.91
CA ARG A 85 -1.11 -4.10 4.63
C ARG A 85 -0.16 -5.28 4.77
N SER A 86 0.65 -5.58 3.76
CA SER A 86 1.65 -6.65 3.85
C SER A 86 2.75 -6.31 4.85
N LYS A 87 3.11 -5.03 5.02
CA LYS A 87 4.02 -4.56 6.06
C LYS A 87 3.39 -4.65 7.46
N GLN A 88 2.10 -4.37 7.60
CA GLN A 88 1.37 -4.53 8.87
C GLN A 88 1.24 -6.01 9.29
N ASN A 89 1.11 -6.94 8.34
CA ASN A 89 1.11 -8.38 8.61
C ASN A 89 2.51 -8.98 8.89
N LEU A 90 3.59 -8.20 8.76
CA LEU A 90 4.96 -8.67 9.01
C LEU A 90 5.50 -8.30 10.39
N GLN A 91 4.72 -7.63 11.24
CA GLN A 91 4.94 -7.74 12.69
C GLN A 91 4.49 -9.13 13.13
N LYS A 92 5.37 -10.12 12.89
CA LYS A 92 5.39 -11.35 13.67
C LYS A 92 5.28 -10.92 15.13
N PRO A 93 4.32 -11.42 15.93
CA PRO A 93 4.31 -11.12 17.34
C PRO A 93 5.67 -11.53 17.88
N SER A 94 6.47 -10.56 18.32
CA SER A 94 7.71 -10.82 19.05
C SER A 94 7.32 -11.28 20.46
N GLY A 95 6.64 -12.42 20.52
CA GLY A 95 6.51 -13.18 21.74
C GLY A 95 7.90 -13.68 22.04
N LYS A 96 8.51 -13.15 23.11
CA LYS A 96 9.51 -13.87 23.89
C LYS A 96 8.92 -15.23 24.25
N THR A 97 9.10 -16.21 23.38
CA THR A 97 8.90 -17.61 23.67
C THR A 97 10.30 -18.17 23.63
N SER A 98 10.81 -18.50 24.82
CA SER A 98 11.95 -19.41 24.94
C SER A 98 11.66 -20.57 23.99
N ALA A 99 12.48 -20.75 22.96
CA ALA A 99 12.32 -21.86 22.04
C ALA A 99 12.35 -23.14 22.87
N GLU A 100 11.21 -23.82 23.00
CA GLU A 100 11.22 -25.20 23.45
C GLU A 100 12.00 -25.98 22.40
N LEU A 101 13.19 -26.44 22.78
CA LEU A 101 14.05 -27.29 21.96
C LEU A 101 13.19 -28.40 21.36
N THR A 102 13.27 -28.54 20.04
CA THR A 102 12.62 -29.61 19.30
C THR A 102 13.10 -30.97 19.80
N GLY A 103 12.33 -32.05 19.61
CA GLY A 103 12.69 -33.38 20.12
C GLY A 103 14.08 -33.86 19.67
N HIS A 104 14.53 -33.44 18.49
CA HIS A 104 15.87 -33.70 17.99
C HIS A 104 16.95 -32.92 18.77
N GLU A 105 16.72 -31.64 19.04
CA GLU A 105 17.66 -30.81 19.81
C GLU A 105 17.75 -31.25 21.28
N LYS A 106 16.65 -31.76 21.87
CA LYS A 106 16.68 -32.40 23.20
C LYS A 106 17.53 -33.67 23.19
N ALA A 107 17.45 -34.49 22.14
CA ALA A 107 18.25 -35.71 22.02
C ALA A 107 19.74 -35.40 21.84
N VAL A 108 20.09 -34.40 21.02
CA VAL A 108 21.49 -33.96 20.84
C VAL A 108 22.05 -33.42 22.15
N LYS A 109 21.29 -32.58 22.87
CA LYS A 109 21.73 -32.06 24.17
C LYS A 109 21.93 -33.18 25.21
N ALA A 110 21.01 -34.15 25.26
CA ALA A 110 21.12 -35.28 26.18
C ALA A 110 22.38 -36.13 25.91
N ASN A 111 22.73 -36.37 24.64
CA ASN A 111 23.96 -37.07 24.29
C ASN A 111 25.21 -36.27 24.71
N THR A 112 25.25 -34.97 24.42
CA THR A 112 26.41 -34.14 24.81
C THR A 112 26.58 -34.01 26.32
N ASP A 113 25.47 -34.01 27.08
CA ASP A 113 25.53 -33.98 28.55
C ASP A 113 25.96 -35.34 29.13
N PHE A 114 25.63 -36.45 28.46
CA PHE A 114 26.08 -37.78 28.85
C PHE A 114 27.57 -37.99 28.58
N ASP A 115 28.05 -37.64 27.39
CA ASP A 115 29.46 -37.77 27.01
C ASP A 115 30.37 -36.95 27.95
N ARG A 116 29.97 -35.71 28.25
CA ARG A 116 30.69 -34.85 29.20
C ARG A 116 30.75 -35.45 30.61
N LYS A 117 29.68 -36.10 31.06
CA LYS A 117 29.66 -36.74 32.37
C LYS A 117 30.55 -37.98 32.42
N LEU A 118 30.65 -38.70 31.30
CA LEU A 118 31.53 -39.87 31.17
C LEU A 118 33.01 -39.47 31.23
N GLU A 119 33.39 -38.39 30.54
CA GLU A 119 34.74 -37.81 30.62
C GLU A 119 35.09 -37.32 32.04
N GLU A 120 34.13 -36.72 32.74
CA GLU A 120 34.32 -36.28 34.13
C GLU A 120 34.49 -37.45 35.12
N GLU A 121 33.85 -38.60 34.87
CA GLU A 121 34.03 -39.82 35.69
C GLU A 121 35.35 -40.53 35.37
N GLU A 122 35.76 -40.64 34.09
CA GLU A 122 37.06 -41.21 33.71
C GLU A 122 38.26 -40.38 34.24
N SER A 123 38.10 -39.06 34.34
CA SER A 123 39.13 -38.17 34.88
C SER A 123 39.33 -38.28 36.41
N LYS A 124 38.38 -38.86 37.14
CA LYS A 124 38.47 -39.05 38.60
C LYS A 124 39.15 -40.34 39.01
N ASP A 125 39.18 -41.34 38.14
CA ASP A 125 39.81 -42.64 38.41
C ASP A 125 41.30 -42.70 38.00
N THR A 126 41.87 -41.63 37.44
CA THR A 126 43.31 -41.54 37.10
C THR A 126 44.16 -40.73 38.07
N VAL A 127 43.60 -40.26 39.19
CA VAL A 127 44.35 -39.73 40.33
C VAL A 127 43.89 -40.43 41.62
N GLY A 128 44.37 -41.66 41.78
CA GLY A 128 44.27 -42.49 42.98
C GLY A 128 45.41 -43.50 43.03
#